data_AF-A0A0P1EUB0-F1
#
_entry.id   AF-A0A0P1EUB0-F1
#
_cell.length_a   1.000
_cell.length_b   1.000
_cell.length_c   1.000
_cell.angle_alpha   90.00
_cell.angle_beta   90.00
_cell.angle_gamma   90.00
#
_symmetry.space_group_name_H-M   'P 1'
#
loop_
_entity.id
_entity.type
_entity.pdbx_description
1 polymer ?
#
loop_
_entity_poly.entity_id
_entity_poly.type
_entity_poly.pdbx_seq_one_letter_code
_entity_poly.pdbx_strand_id
1 'polypeptide(L)'
;MAASLAAISEYDHIESKGSVDQSRAMKLISFLIFAVFVSATIASAHSPYFGQREKVELPEFGEVEFAILFGDGIIFADPSQVIVFDSEGHLLAATPLSDALIIRCNSSHNAQSCSVYDVVRGLVYKPDFDHWGRRRTIVENGRPSGDAYPEYINISYGFIERRATFADKLSFEVAGIAHAPGSTLFAIFWWCLALAPMARLFWCWRANDWKIKPVQFSGVLKVLLSVTTFLGMTCLAVFSLLYVPYSILFFVFVFTLGGMLAFVITRPWGKRAANQSP
;
A
#
# COMPACT_ATOMS: atom_id res chain seq x y z
N MET A 1 -2.00 -5.48 63.64
CA MET A 1 -3.25 -5.09 62.95
C MET A 1 -3.11 -3.85 62.08
N ALA A 2 -2.35 -2.81 62.46
CA ALA A 2 -2.16 -1.62 61.62
C ALA A 2 -1.38 -1.87 60.29
N ALA A 3 -0.46 -2.84 60.26
CA ALA A 3 0.32 -3.17 59.07
C ALA A 3 -0.46 -3.93 57.97
N SER A 4 -1.55 -4.61 58.33
CA SER A 4 -2.37 -5.36 57.36
C SER A 4 -3.40 -4.48 56.63
N LEU A 5 -3.76 -3.32 57.19
CA LEU A 5 -4.68 -2.38 56.54
C LEU A 5 -3.97 -1.47 55.53
N ALA A 6 -2.69 -1.15 55.75
CA ALA A 6 -1.87 -0.39 54.79
C ALA A 6 -1.62 -1.19 53.49
N ALA A 7 -1.37 -2.50 53.60
CA ALA A 7 -1.13 -3.36 52.45
C ALA A 7 -2.37 -3.55 51.56
N ILE A 8 -3.59 -3.48 52.13
CA ILE A 8 -4.84 -3.58 51.37
C ILE A 8 -5.14 -2.26 50.64
N SER A 9 -4.90 -1.11 51.29
CA SER A 9 -5.08 0.21 50.65
C SER A 9 -4.08 0.48 49.52
N GLU A 10 -2.88 -0.07 49.60
CA GLU A 10 -1.84 0.11 48.57
C GLU A 10 -2.06 -0.84 47.37
N TYR A 11 -2.68 -2.02 47.60
CA TYR A 11 -3.07 -2.95 46.54
C TYR A 11 -4.24 -2.42 45.69
N ASP A 12 -5.28 -1.86 46.32
CA ASP A 12 -6.41 -1.23 45.62
C ASP A 12 -5.98 -0.03 44.77
N HIS A 13 -4.97 0.73 45.21
CA HIS A 13 -4.52 1.92 44.51
C HIS A 13 -3.69 1.61 43.25
N ILE A 14 -2.99 0.46 43.23
CA ILE A 14 -2.20 -0.02 42.10
C ILE A 14 -3.09 -0.70 41.06
N GLU A 15 -4.10 -1.46 41.49
CA GLU A 15 -5.06 -2.13 40.60
C GLU A 15 -5.97 -1.13 39.86
N SER A 16 -6.36 -0.05 40.56
CA SER A 16 -7.13 1.07 39.98
C SER A 16 -6.37 1.83 38.87
N LYS A 17 -5.06 2.09 39.05
CA LYS A 17 -4.24 2.76 38.03
C LYS A 17 -4.06 1.91 36.76
N GLY A 18 -3.86 0.61 36.91
CA GLY A 18 -3.75 -0.32 35.77
C GLY A 18 -5.04 -0.43 34.95
N SER A 19 -6.18 -0.44 35.63
CA SER A 19 -7.52 -0.47 35.01
C SER A 19 -7.83 0.78 34.18
N VAL A 20 -7.49 1.97 34.69
CA VAL A 20 -7.78 3.25 34.01
C VAL A 20 -6.93 3.45 32.76
N ASP A 21 -5.63 3.11 32.81
CA ASP A 21 -4.75 3.24 31.64
C ASP A 21 -5.05 2.19 30.56
N GLN A 22 -5.44 0.98 30.97
CA GLN A 22 -5.89 -0.06 30.05
C GLN A 22 -7.24 0.31 29.40
N SER A 23 -8.16 0.94 30.14
CA SER A 23 -9.42 1.48 29.62
C SER A 23 -9.19 2.62 28.61
N ARG A 24 -8.23 3.51 28.88
CA ARG A 24 -7.86 4.60 27.96
C ARG A 24 -7.25 4.06 26.67
N ALA A 25 -6.31 3.12 26.76
CA ALA A 25 -5.69 2.50 25.60
C ALA A 25 -6.72 1.75 24.72
N MET A 26 -7.65 1.02 25.36
CA MET A 26 -8.70 0.28 24.64
C MET A 26 -9.70 1.22 23.96
N LYS A 27 -10.06 2.34 24.59
CA LYS A 27 -10.89 3.39 23.97
C LYS A 27 -10.18 4.04 22.78
N LEU A 28 -8.87 4.27 22.87
CA LEU A 28 -8.08 4.89 21.81
C LEU A 28 -7.91 3.96 20.60
N ILE A 29 -7.69 2.66 20.83
CA ILE A 29 -7.66 1.63 19.79
C ILE A 29 -9.04 1.48 19.15
N SER A 30 -10.11 1.41 19.94
CA SER A 30 -11.48 1.30 19.42
C SER A 30 -11.88 2.54 18.62
N PHE A 31 -11.46 3.74 19.05
CA PHE A 31 -11.65 4.98 18.32
C PHE A 31 -10.84 5.01 17.02
N LEU A 32 -9.60 4.54 17.02
CA LEU A 32 -8.78 4.41 15.81
C LEU A 32 -9.40 3.42 14.81
N ILE A 33 -9.84 2.25 15.27
CA ILE A 33 -10.54 1.27 14.42
C ILE A 33 -11.81 1.89 13.85
N PHE A 34 -12.65 2.52 14.69
CA PHE A 34 -13.87 3.18 14.25
C PHE A 34 -13.59 4.32 13.26
N ALA A 35 -12.61 5.16 13.53
CA ALA A 35 -12.21 6.26 12.64
C ALA A 35 -11.72 5.74 11.29
N VAL A 36 -10.96 4.63 11.26
CA VAL A 36 -10.53 3.95 10.03
C VAL A 36 -11.72 3.36 9.28
N PHE A 37 -12.67 2.72 9.97
CA PHE A 37 -13.88 2.18 9.33
C PHE A 37 -14.80 3.27 8.78
N VAL A 38 -14.99 4.39 9.51
CA VAL A 38 -15.84 5.51 9.06
C VAL A 38 -15.19 6.26 7.88
N SER A 39 -13.87 6.46 7.90
CA SER A 39 -13.17 7.09 6.77
C SER A 39 -13.14 6.21 5.51
N ALA A 40 -13.31 4.88 5.64
CA ALA A 40 -13.45 3.97 4.50
C ALA A 40 -14.85 3.98 3.85
N THR A 41 -15.84 4.71 4.39
CA THR A 41 -17.24 4.69 3.92
C THR A 41 -17.69 5.94 3.16
N ILE A 42 -16.78 6.83 2.76
CA ILE A 42 -17.16 7.96 1.91
C ILE A 42 -17.23 7.45 0.47
N ALA A 43 -18.42 6.98 0.07
CA ALA A 43 -18.80 6.85 -1.33
C ALA A 43 -18.84 8.27 -1.92
N SER A 44 -17.71 8.71 -2.46
CA SER A 44 -17.56 10.01 -3.08
C SER A 44 -17.65 9.78 -4.58
N ALA A 45 -18.73 10.26 -5.20
CA ALA A 45 -18.82 10.29 -6.64
C ALA A 45 -17.76 11.28 -7.16
N HIS A 46 -16.68 10.78 -7.74
CA HIS A 46 -15.56 11.62 -8.16
C HIS A 46 -15.71 12.01 -9.64
N SER A 47 -15.45 13.29 -9.94
CA SER A 47 -15.20 13.71 -11.32
C SER A 47 -13.94 13.00 -11.84
N PRO A 48 -13.86 12.66 -13.14
CA PRO A 48 -12.71 11.98 -13.68
C PRO A 48 -11.44 12.78 -13.40
N TYR A 49 -10.37 12.08 -13.05
CA TYR A 49 -9.13 12.71 -12.62
C TYR A 49 -7.91 11.97 -13.16
N PHE A 50 -6.78 12.69 -13.23
CA PHE A 50 -5.51 12.10 -13.61
C PHE A 50 -4.72 11.68 -12.38
N GLY A 51 -4.18 10.46 -12.40
CA GLY A 51 -3.15 10.03 -11.45
C GLY A 51 -1.75 10.27 -12.00
N GLN A 52 -1.00 9.19 -12.25
CA GLN A 52 0.34 9.29 -12.84
C GLN A 52 0.27 9.95 -14.23
N ARG A 53 1.20 10.88 -14.47
CA ARG A 53 1.34 11.63 -15.72
C ARG A 53 2.80 11.65 -16.15
N GLU A 54 3.07 11.32 -17.41
CA GLU A 54 4.40 11.32 -18.01
C GLU A 54 4.38 12.12 -19.31
N LYS A 55 5.23 13.14 -19.40
CA LYS A 55 5.38 13.96 -20.59
C LYS A 55 6.55 13.50 -21.44
N VAL A 56 6.35 13.47 -22.75
CA VAL A 56 7.27 12.89 -23.73
C VAL A 56 7.25 13.73 -25.00
N GLU A 57 8.42 13.97 -25.57
CA GLU A 57 8.53 14.60 -26.89
C GLU A 57 8.76 13.50 -27.94
N LEU A 58 7.86 13.41 -28.91
CA LEU A 58 7.90 12.43 -29.99
C LEU A 58 8.08 13.13 -31.35
N PRO A 59 8.94 12.62 -32.25
CA PRO A 59 9.26 13.30 -33.51
C PRO A 59 8.06 13.65 -34.40
N GLU A 60 7.03 12.81 -34.43
CA GLU A 60 5.86 13.00 -35.31
C GLU A 60 4.66 13.66 -34.61
N PHE A 61 4.61 13.61 -33.28
CA PHE A 61 3.45 14.06 -32.50
C PHE A 61 3.74 15.29 -31.64
N GLY A 62 5.00 15.73 -31.55
CA GLY A 62 5.42 16.81 -30.65
C GLY A 62 5.38 16.37 -29.19
N GLU A 63 5.08 17.31 -28.29
CA GLU A 63 4.85 17.01 -26.88
C GLU A 63 3.53 16.25 -26.71
N VAL A 64 3.62 15.04 -26.18
CA VAL A 64 2.47 14.22 -25.79
C VAL A 64 2.56 13.85 -24.32
N GLU A 65 1.42 13.53 -23.74
CA GLU A 65 1.34 13.15 -22.33
C GLU A 65 0.60 11.82 -22.18
N PHE A 66 1.23 10.90 -21.47
CA PHE A 66 0.63 9.66 -21.01
C PHE A 66 0.05 9.92 -19.62
N ALA A 67 -1.24 9.69 -19.43
CA ALA A 67 -1.87 9.84 -18.12
C ALA A 67 -2.73 8.65 -17.78
N ILE A 68 -2.71 8.23 -16.50
CA ILE A 68 -3.71 7.31 -15.98
C ILE A 68 -4.96 8.13 -15.66
N LEU A 69 -6.03 7.89 -16.41
CA LEU A 69 -7.35 8.46 -16.20
C LEU A 69 -8.16 7.52 -15.33
N PHE A 70 -8.67 8.04 -14.22
CA PHE A 70 -9.55 7.34 -13.29
C PHE A 70 -10.99 7.81 -13.47
N GLY A 71 -11.93 6.86 -13.39
CA GLY A 71 -13.37 7.11 -13.45
C GLY A 71 -13.99 7.44 -12.11
N ASP A 72 -15.30 7.20 -12.01
CA ASP A 72 -16.10 7.38 -10.80
C ASP A 72 -16.35 6.01 -10.15
N GLY A 73 -15.36 5.48 -9.43
CA GLY A 73 -15.56 4.23 -8.70
C GLY A 73 -16.46 4.45 -7.49
N ILE A 74 -17.65 3.86 -7.53
CA ILE A 74 -18.66 4.03 -6.47
C ILE A 74 -18.32 3.17 -5.23
N ILE A 75 -17.63 2.02 -5.38
CA ILE A 75 -17.43 1.03 -4.29
C ILE A 75 -16.09 0.25 -4.35
N PHE A 76 -15.44 0.09 -5.51
CA PHE A 76 -14.21 -0.71 -5.70
C PHE A 76 -13.16 0.08 -6.50
N ALA A 77 -11.94 -0.45 -6.64
CA ALA A 77 -10.86 0.18 -7.40
C ALA A 77 -11.39 0.85 -8.70
N ASP A 78 -11.12 2.15 -8.83
CA ASP A 78 -11.62 2.95 -9.94
C ASP A 78 -11.14 2.31 -11.26
N PRO A 79 -12.05 1.96 -12.19
CA PRO A 79 -11.63 1.54 -13.51
C PRO A 79 -10.74 2.65 -14.10
N SER A 80 -9.57 2.24 -14.55
CA SER A 80 -8.55 3.15 -15.05
C SER A 80 -8.16 2.82 -16.47
N GLN A 81 -7.70 3.83 -17.19
CA GLN A 81 -7.22 3.70 -18.54
C GLN A 81 -6.01 4.60 -18.71
N VAL A 82 -4.94 4.11 -19.35
CA VAL A 82 -3.89 5.01 -19.81
C VAL A 82 -4.33 5.61 -21.13
N ILE A 83 -4.39 6.93 -21.14
CA ILE A 83 -4.68 7.72 -22.32
C ILE A 83 -3.43 8.50 -22.72
N VAL A 84 -3.30 8.75 -24.02
CA VAL A 84 -2.28 9.63 -24.57
C VAL A 84 -2.97 10.81 -25.23
N PHE A 85 -2.53 12.02 -24.95
CA PHE A 85 -3.04 13.23 -25.59
C PHE A 85 -1.93 14.19 -25.99
N ASP A 86 -2.21 15.02 -26.99
CA ASP A 86 -1.30 16.08 -27.43
C ASP A 86 -1.41 17.35 -26.56
N SER A 87 -0.56 18.34 -26.83
CA SER A 87 -0.55 19.63 -26.14
C SER A 87 -1.87 20.42 -26.24
N GLU A 88 -2.71 20.11 -27.22
CA GLU A 88 -4.04 20.72 -27.42
C GLU A 88 -5.14 19.95 -26.66
N GLY A 89 -4.81 18.82 -26.03
CA GLY A 89 -5.73 17.99 -25.26
C GLY A 89 -6.53 16.99 -26.09
N HIS A 90 -6.15 16.75 -27.35
CA HIS A 90 -6.80 15.73 -28.20
C HIS A 90 -6.32 14.34 -27.83
N LEU A 91 -7.25 13.40 -27.67
CA LEU A 91 -6.93 11.99 -27.45
C LEU A 91 -6.23 11.42 -28.69
N LEU A 92 -5.06 10.80 -28.48
CA LEU A 92 -4.25 10.14 -29.51
C LEU A 92 -4.34 8.62 -29.45
N ALA A 93 -4.40 8.04 -28.24
CA ALA A 93 -4.44 6.60 -28.00
C ALA A 93 -5.00 6.29 -26.61
N ALA A 94 -5.51 5.06 -26.42
CA ALA A 94 -6.04 4.61 -25.13
C ALA A 94 -5.83 3.10 -24.94
N THR A 95 -5.37 2.67 -23.76
CA THR A 95 -5.28 1.25 -23.40
C THR A 95 -6.67 0.65 -23.15
N PRO A 96 -6.83 -0.67 -23.04
CA PRO A 96 -8.03 -1.24 -22.43
C PRO A 96 -8.22 -0.77 -20.97
N LEU A 97 -9.46 -0.81 -20.47
CA LEU A 97 -9.79 -0.59 -19.05
C LEU A 97 -9.10 -1.62 -18.17
N SER A 98 -8.54 -1.20 -17.03
CA SER A 98 -7.93 -2.06 -16.02
C SER A 98 -7.95 -1.37 -14.65
N ASP A 99 -7.86 -2.16 -13.58
CA ASP A 99 -7.90 -1.66 -12.20
C ASP A 99 -6.49 -1.32 -11.66
N ALA A 100 -5.43 -1.68 -12.39
CA ALA A 100 -4.05 -1.42 -11.99
C ALA A 100 -3.12 -1.23 -13.20
N LEU A 101 -2.87 0.03 -13.54
CA LEU A 101 -1.97 0.43 -14.61
C LEU A 101 -0.78 1.20 -14.03
N ILE A 102 0.41 0.95 -14.58
CA ILE A 102 1.64 1.68 -14.23
C ILE A 102 2.29 2.17 -15.52
N ILE A 103 2.57 3.46 -15.60
CA ILE A 103 3.29 4.04 -16.73
C ILE A 103 4.79 4.02 -16.40
N ARG A 104 5.61 3.68 -17.37
CA ARG A 104 7.06 3.83 -17.29
C ARG A 104 7.57 4.39 -18.60
N CYS A 105 8.12 5.60 -18.52
CA CYS A 105 8.82 6.24 -19.61
C CYS A 105 10.33 6.18 -19.33
N ASN A 106 11.07 5.67 -20.30
CA ASN A 106 12.53 5.69 -20.27
C ASN A 106 13.02 6.78 -21.21
N SER A 107 13.80 7.70 -20.68
CA SER A 107 14.56 8.67 -21.47
C SER A 107 15.97 8.12 -21.65
N SER A 108 16.21 7.43 -22.76
CA SER A 108 17.58 7.09 -23.17
C SER A 108 18.06 8.13 -24.17
N HIS A 109 19.38 8.38 -24.20
CA HIS A 109 20.07 9.49 -24.87
C HIS A 109 19.61 9.86 -26.31
N ASN A 110 18.88 9.02 -27.03
CA ASN A 110 18.31 9.31 -28.37
C ASN A 110 16.88 8.79 -28.60
N ALA A 111 16.21 8.24 -27.59
CA ALA A 111 14.85 7.73 -27.73
C ALA A 111 14.11 7.77 -26.39
N GLN A 112 13.00 8.51 -26.36
CA GLN A 112 12.03 8.36 -25.30
C GLN A 112 11.07 7.23 -25.67
N SER A 113 10.96 6.24 -24.80
CA SER A 113 10.02 5.13 -24.97
C SER A 113 9.16 4.98 -23.74
N CYS A 114 7.85 5.05 -23.90
CA CYS A 114 6.91 4.75 -22.84
C CYS A 114 6.31 3.37 -23.02
N SER A 115 5.96 2.77 -21.90
CA SER A 115 5.27 1.49 -21.84
C SER A 115 4.34 1.51 -20.65
N VAL A 116 3.20 0.86 -20.79
CA VAL A 116 2.20 0.72 -19.73
C VAL A 116 2.17 -0.73 -19.30
N TYR A 117 2.15 -0.98 -18.00
CA TYR A 117 1.98 -2.32 -17.44
C TYR A 117 0.63 -2.46 -16.77
N ASP A 118 -0.12 -3.46 -17.20
CA ASP A 118 -1.38 -3.91 -16.59
C ASP A 118 -1.06 -5.01 -15.58
N VAL A 119 -1.12 -4.67 -14.30
CA VAL A 119 -0.74 -5.57 -13.20
C VAL A 119 -1.75 -6.72 -13.08
N VAL A 120 -3.03 -6.45 -13.34
CA VAL A 120 -4.12 -7.42 -13.21
C VAL A 120 -4.00 -8.48 -14.31
N ARG A 121 -3.83 -8.04 -15.57
CA ARG A 121 -3.73 -8.95 -16.72
C ARG A 121 -2.32 -9.48 -16.97
N GLY A 122 -1.30 -8.86 -16.38
CA GLY A 122 0.10 -9.21 -16.62
C GLY A 122 0.54 -8.88 -18.05
N LEU A 123 0.01 -7.80 -18.63
CA LEU A 123 0.28 -7.36 -20.00
C LEU A 123 1.10 -6.07 -20.01
N VAL A 124 1.96 -5.90 -21.01
CA VAL A 124 2.63 -4.64 -21.30
C VAL A 124 2.07 -4.09 -22.60
N TYR A 125 1.56 -2.87 -22.56
CA TYR A 125 1.16 -2.11 -23.73
C TYR A 125 2.32 -1.20 -24.17
N LYS A 126 2.73 -1.34 -25.42
CA LYS A 126 3.70 -0.46 -26.07
C LYS A 126 2.98 0.43 -27.09
N PRO A 127 3.32 1.72 -27.19
CA PRO A 127 2.79 2.60 -28.23
C PRO A 127 2.91 1.98 -29.62
N ASP A 128 1.80 2.02 -30.36
CA ASP A 128 1.72 1.72 -31.77
C ASP A 128 1.42 3.02 -32.52
N PHE A 129 2.47 3.75 -32.89
CA PHE A 129 2.35 5.10 -33.44
C PHE A 129 1.59 5.14 -34.77
N ASP A 130 1.63 4.06 -35.56
CA ASP A 130 0.90 3.96 -36.84
C ASP A 130 -0.62 4.03 -36.67
N HIS A 131 -1.10 3.67 -35.46
CA HIS A 131 -2.52 3.66 -35.12
C HIS A 131 -2.93 4.85 -34.24
N TRP A 132 -2.02 5.80 -34.02
CA TRP A 132 -2.35 7.04 -33.31
C TRP A 132 -3.10 7.99 -34.23
N GLY A 133 -4.06 8.72 -33.67
CA GLY A 133 -4.79 9.72 -34.42
C GLY A 133 -5.51 10.68 -33.52
N ARG A 134 -5.50 11.98 -33.87
CA ARG A 134 -6.23 13.01 -33.14
C ARG A 134 -7.73 12.71 -33.16
N ARG A 135 -8.30 12.44 -32.00
CA ARG A 135 -9.75 12.27 -31.77
C ARG A 135 -10.30 13.44 -30.95
N ARG A 136 -11.42 13.20 -30.26
CA ARG A 136 -12.06 14.21 -29.40
C ARG A 136 -11.09 14.81 -28.40
N THR A 137 -11.29 16.08 -28.07
CA THR A 137 -10.62 16.74 -26.94
C THR A 137 -11.11 16.09 -25.64
N ILE A 138 -10.15 15.67 -24.81
CA ILE A 138 -10.40 15.01 -23.53
C ILE A 138 -9.80 15.79 -22.35
N VAL A 139 -8.93 16.76 -22.65
CA VAL A 139 -8.31 17.63 -21.65
C VAL A 139 -8.69 19.07 -21.93
N GLU A 140 -9.30 19.71 -20.94
CA GLU A 140 -9.65 21.12 -20.98
C GLU A 140 -9.02 21.80 -19.76
N ASN A 141 -8.26 22.88 -19.99
CA ASN A 141 -7.57 23.62 -18.93
C ASN A 141 -6.70 22.72 -18.01
N GLY A 142 -6.07 21.68 -18.58
CA GLY A 142 -5.17 20.76 -17.87
C GLY A 142 -5.85 19.71 -16.99
N ARG A 143 -7.19 19.60 -17.03
CA ARG A 143 -7.99 18.60 -16.33
C ARG A 143 -8.77 17.74 -17.34
N PRO A 144 -9.16 16.49 -16.98
CA PRO A 144 -10.09 15.74 -17.80
C PRO A 144 -11.38 16.54 -18.01
N SER A 145 -11.93 16.51 -19.22
CA SER A 145 -13.27 17.08 -19.46
C SER A 145 -14.31 16.34 -18.62
N GLY A 146 -15.44 16.99 -18.32
CA GLY A 146 -16.47 16.44 -17.42
C GLY A 146 -17.10 15.14 -17.91
N ASP A 147 -16.95 14.80 -19.20
CA ASP A 147 -17.42 13.56 -19.83
C ASP A 147 -16.27 12.59 -20.18
N ALA A 148 -15.04 12.91 -19.79
CA ALA A 148 -13.84 12.09 -20.03
C ALA A 148 -13.73 10.96 -19.01
N TYR A 149 -14.79 10.15 -18.91
CA TYR A 149 -14.81 8.93 -18.12
C TYR A 149 -14.16 7.78 -18.91
N PRO A 150 -13.28 6.97 -18.30
CA PRO A 150 -12.66 5.81 -18.95
C PRO A 150 -13.67 4.88 -19.62
N GLU A 151 -14.82 4.66 -18.99
CA GLU A 151 -15.90 3.78 -19.44
C GLU A 151 -16.55 4.27 -20.74
N TYR A 152 -16.50 5.58 -20.99
CA TYR A 152 -17.02 6.19 -22.22
C TYR A 152 -15.98 6.23 -23.33
N ILE A 153 -14.70 6.00 -23.02
CA ILE A 153 -13.62 5.80 -24.00
C ILE A 153 -13.62 4.32 -24.40
N ASN A 154 -14.72 3.90 -25.04
CA ASN A 154 -15.04 2.50 -25.37
C ASN A 154 -14.20 1.92 -26.53
N ILE A 155 -13.07 2.54 -26.87
CA ILE A 155 -12.18 2.09 -27.95
C ILE A 155 -10.76 2.13 -27.39
N SER A 156 -10.18 0.95 -27.17
CA SER A 156 -8.74 0.77 -26.94
C SER A 156 -8.02 0.67 -28.28
N TYR A 157 -7.03 1.53 -28.51
CA TYR A 157 -6.28 1.61 -29.77
C TYR A 157 -4.94 2.33 -29.55
N GLY A 158 -4.03 2.22 -30.53
CA GLY A 158 -2.72 2.89 -30.47
C GLY A 158 -1.71 2.21 -29.55
N PHE A 159 -1.95 0.94 -29.20
CA PHE A 159 -1.04 0.13 -28.40
C PHE A 159 -0.95 -1.31 -28.93
N ILE A 160 0.27 -1.85 -28.96
CA ILE A 160 0.53 -3.28 -29.12
C ILE A 160 0.64 -3.92 -27.74
N GLU A 161 -0.15 -4.96 -27.51
CA GLU A 161 -0.08 -5.75 -26.29
C GLU A 161 0.90 -6.91 -26.40
N ARG A 162 1.57 -7.21 -25.29
CA ARG A 162 2.34 -8.44 -25.13
C ARG A 162 2.29 -8.89 -23.67
N ARG A 163 2.57 -10.16 -23.42
CA ARG A 163 2.77 -10.64 -22.05
C ARG A 163 4.00 -9.99 -21.41
N ALA A 164 3.86 -9.62 -20.13
CA ALA A 164 4.95 -9.10 -19.33
C ALA A 164 5.96 -10.21 -19.00
N THR A 165 7.24 -9.96 -19.24
CA THR A 165 8.32 -10.81 -18.73
C THR A 165 8.53 -10.54 -17.24
N PHE A 166 9.19 -11.45 -16.52
CA PHE A 166 9.51 -11.21 -15.10
C PHE A 166 10.34 -9.93 -14.89
N ALA A 167 11.28 -9.66 -15.79
CA ALA A 167 12.09 -8.44 -15.75
C ALA A 167 11.25 -7.18 -15.96
N ASP A 168 10.24 -7.22 -16.82
CA ASP A 168 9.28 -6.12 -16.96
C ASP A 168 8.57 -5.88 -15.64
N LYS A 169 7.97 -6.92 -15.05
CA LYS A 169 7.25 -6.82 -13.78
C LYS A 169 8.09 -6.13 -12.71
N LEU A 170 9.30 -6.64 -12.47
CA LEU A 170 10.22 -6.05 -11.49
C LEU A 170 10.55 -4.59 -11.81
N SER A 171 10.81 -4.26 -13.07
CA SER A 171 11.14 -2.88 -13.45
C SER A 171 9.96 -1.92 -13.27
N PHE A 172 8.73 -2.37 -13.54
CA PHE A 172 7.53 -1.56 -13.32
C PHE A 172 7.23 -1.39 -11.82
N GLU A 173 7.47 -2.41 -10.99
CA GLU A 173 7.37 -2.26 -9.53
C GLU A 173 8.34 -1.19 -9.00
N VAL A 174 9.60 -1.22 -9.46
CA VAL A 174 10.60 -0.22 -9.06
C VAL A 174 10.18 1.18 -9.50
N ALA A 175 9.65 1.32 -10.72
CA ALA A 175 9.12 2.59 -11.19
C ALA A 175 7.93 3.06 -10.32
N GLY A 176 6.99 2.18 -10.01
CA GLY A 176 5.86 2.48 -9.12
C GLY A 176 6.30 2.96 -7.73
N ILE A 177 7.29 2.28 -7.13
CA ILE A 177 7.89 2.70 -5.84
C ILE A 177 8.50 4.10 -5.95
N ALA A 178 9.19 4.41 -7.05
CA ALA A 178 9.80 5.72 -7.26
C ALA A 178 8.77 6.84 -7.43
N HIS A 179 7.62 6.55 -8.06
CA HIS A 179 6.52 7.52 -8.19
C HIS A 179 5.76 7.76 -6.88
N ALA A 180 5.67 6.76 -6.01
CA ALA A 180 4.95 6.85 -4.75
C ALA A 180 5.78 6.31 -3.55
N PRO A 181 6.89 6.99 -3.18
CA PRO A 181 7.73 6.53 -2.08
C PRO A 181 7.01 6.62 -0.74
N GLY A 182 6.11 7.60 -0.56
CA GLY A 182 5.34 7.79 0.67
C GLY A 182 4.41 6.61 0.98
N SER A 183 3.68 6.09 -0.01
CA SER A 183 2.82 4.91 0.17
C SER A 183 3.66 3.66 0.46
N THR A 184 4.82 3.53 -0.19
CA THR A 184 5.77 2.45 0.07
C THR A 184 6.29 2.48 1.51
N LEU A 185 6.73 3.64 2.01
CA LEU A 185 7.17 3.81 3.39
C LEU A 185 6.05 3.53 4.39
N PHE A 186 4.83 3.98 4.11
CA PHE A 186 3.67 3.70 4.93
C PHE A 186 3.37 2.19 4.99
N ALA A 187 3.43 1.48 3.87
CA ALA A 187 3.22 0.03 3.82
C ALA A 187 4.31 -0.73 4.61
N ILE A 188 5.58 -0.34 4.47
CA ILE A 188 6.68 -0.91 5.26
C ILE A 188 6.45 -0.68 6.76
N PHE A 189 6.06 0.54 7.14
CA PHE A 189 5.75 0.88 8.53
C PHE A 189 4.57 0.07 9.06
N TRP A 190 3.51 -0.09 8.28
CA TRP A 190 2.34 -0.90 8.62
C TRP A 190 2.73 -2.34 8.94
N TRP A 191 3.49 -2.98 8.04
CA TRP A 191 3.96 -4.37 8.26
C TRP A 191 4.96 -4.47 9.41
N CYS A 192 5.78 -3.46 9.64
CA CYS A 192 6.65 -3.38 10.81
C CYS A 192 5.82 -3.37 12.11
N LEU A 193 4.76 -2.56 12.18
CA LEU A 193 3.87 -2.52 13.35
C LEU A 193 3.11 -3.85 13.55
N ALA A 194 2.58 -4.42 12.47
CA ALA A 194 1.85 -5.69 12.52
C ALA A 194 2.72 -6.84 13.03
N LEU A 195 4.00 -6.87 12.62
CA LEU A 195 4.95 -7.93 12.95
C LEU A 195 5.73 -7.70 14.25
N ALA A 196 5.79 -6.48 14.79
CA ALA A 196 6.54 -6.18 16.02
C ALA A 196 6.09 -7.00 17.24
N PRO A 197 4.79 -7.19 17.53
CA PRO A 197 4.34 -8.05 18.62
C PRO A 197 4.82 -9.51 18.45
N MET A 198 4.76 -10.03 17.22
CA MET A 198 5.23 -11.38 16.90
C MET A 198 6.74 -11.52 17.05
N ALA A 199 7.50 -10.57 16.54
CA ALA A 199 8.95 -10.52 16.68
C ALA A 199 9.36 -10.48 18.17
N ARG A 200 8.64 -9.71 19.00
CA ARG A 200 8.88 -9.68 20.45
C ARG A 200 8.62 -11.02 21.12
N LEU A 201 7.53 -11.72 20.77
CA LEU A 201 7.25 -13.07 21.28
C LEU A 201 8.35 -14.05 20.86
N PHE A 202 8.79 -13.97 19.60
CA PHE A 202 9.90 -14.78 19.09
C PHE A 202 11.18 -14.55 19.90
N TRP A 203 11.55 -13.29 20.18
CA TRP A 203 12.73 -12.99 21.00
C TRP A 203 12.59 -13.48 22.44
N CYS A 204 11.41 -13.36 23.04
CA CYS A 204 11.15 -13.90 24.38
C CYS A 204 11.26 -15.42 24.41
N TRP A 205 10.75 -16.11 23.39
CA TRP A 205 10.82 -17.56 23.28
C TRP A 205 12.27 -18.03 23.06
N ARG A 206 13.00 -17.34 22.18
CA ARG A 206 14.42 -17.58 21.92
C ARG A 206 15.29 -17.31 23.15
N ALA A 207 15.00 -16.27 23.93
CA ALA A 207 15.71 -15.96 25.16
C ALA A 207 15.51 -17.01 26.27
N ASN A 208 14.50 -17.87 26.12
CA ASN A 208 14.20 -18.95 27.06
C ASN A 208 14.69 -20.32 26.56
N ASP A 209 15.67 -20.34 25.64
CA ASP A 209 16.21 -21.56 25.00
C ASP A 209 15.12 -22.48 24.44
N TRP A 210 14.04 -21.90 23.92
CA TRP A 210 12.90 -22.64 23.37
C TRP A 210 12.15 -23.53 24.38
N LYS A 211 12.49 -23.45 25.67
CA LYS A 211 11.81 -24.21 26.72
C LYS A 211 10.44 -23.61 27.00
N ILE A 212 9.43 -24.46 27.16
CA ILE A 212 8.07 -24.03 27.53
C ILE A 212 8.06 -23.79 29.05
N LYS A 213 7.91 -22.53 29.46
CA LYS A 213 7.69 -22.18 30.87
C LYS A 213 6.26 -22.53 31.29
N PRO A 214 5.99 -22.77 32.59
CA PRO A 214 4.63 -22.91 33.07
C PRO A 214 3.81 -21.69 32.65
N VAL A 215 2.64 -21.98 32.11
CA VAL A 215 1.78 -21.01 31.44
C VAL A 215 1.26 -20.00 32.47
N GLN A 216 1.80 -18.79 32.46
CA GLN A 216 1.26 -17.68 33.24
C GLN A 216 0.13 -17.01 32.44
N PHE A 217 -0.97 -16.67 33.12
CA PHE A 217 -2.12 -15.99 32.50
C PHE A 217 -1.71 -14.73 31.71
N SER A 218 -0.78 -13.94 32.25
CA SER A 218 -0.24 -12.74 31.58
C SER A 218 0.54 -13.06 30.30
N GLY A 219 1.16 -14.24 30.20
CA GLY A 219 1.84 -14.72 28.99
C GLY A 219 0.84 -15.12 27.91
N VAL A 220 -0.22 -15.85 28.28
CA VAL A 220 -1.31 -16.21 27.37
C VAL A 220 -1.99 -14.97 26.81
N LEU A 221 -2.30 -14.00 27.68
CA LEU A 221 -2.93 -12.75 27.26
C LEU A 221 -2.08 -11.97 26.26
N LYS A 222 -0.75 -11.92 26.45
CA LYS A 222 0.18 -11.25 25.50
C LYS A 222 0.23 -11.97 24.16
N VAL A 223 0.25 -13.30 24.15
CA VAL A 223 0.22 -14.09 22.92
C VAL A 223 -1.09 -13.83 22.18
N LEU A 224 -2.22 -13.94 22.87
CA LEU A 224 -3.54 -13.73 22.30
C LEU A 224 -3.68 -12.31 21.74
N LEU A 225 -3.28 -11.29 22.50
CA LEU A 225 -3.30 -9.89 22.03
C LEU A 225 -2.43 -9.71 20.78
N SER A 226 -1.22 -10.27 20.77
CA SER A 226 -0.31 -10.16 19.61
C SER A 226 -0.89 -10.81 18.36
N VAL A 227 -1.47 -12.01 18.49
CA VAL A 227 -2.16 -12.73 17.40
C VAL A 227 -3.35 -11.93 16.91
N THR A 228 -4.20 -11.44 17.79
CA THR A 228 -5.36 -10.63 17.42
C THR A 228 -4.95 -9.34 16.72
N THR A 229 -3.91 -8.64 17.20
CA THR A 229 -3.38 -7.43 16.53
C THR A 229 -2.86 -7.75 15.13
N PHE A 230 -2.03 -8.80 14.99
CA PHE A 230 -1.51 -9.20 13.68
C PHE A 230 -2.62 -9.58 12.71
N LEU A 231 -3.58 -10.40 13.15
CA LEU A 231 -4.73 -10.80 12.34
C LEU A 231 -5.59 -9.60 11.96
N GLY A 232 -5.90 -8.71 12.92
CA GLY A 232 -6.67 -7.50 12.66
C GLY A 232 -6.02 -6.60 11.61
N MET A 233 -4.72 -6.32 11.74
CA MET A 233 -3.97 -5.52 10.76
C MET A 233 -3.85 -6.21 9.40
N THR A 234 -3.70 -7.55 9.38
CA THR A 234 -3.68 -8.34 8.15
C THR A 234 -5.03 -8.30 7.44
N CYS A 235 -6.14 -8.47 8.17
CA CYS A 235 -7.49 -8.36 7.63
C CYS A 235 -7.75 -6.97 7.04
N LEU A 236 -7.32 -5.91 7.72
CA LEU A 236 -7.42 -4.55 7.18
C LEU A 236 -6.59 -4.37 5.90
N ALA A 237 -5.38 -4.94 5.83
CA ALA A 237 -4.55 -4.89 4.62
C ALA A 237 -5.11 -5.73 3.45
N VAL A 238 -5.79 -6.84 3.75
CA VAL A 238 -6.51 -7.64 2.75
C VAL A 238 -7.78 -6.94 2.30
N PHE A 239 -8.48 -6.26 3.20
CA PHE A 239 -9.62 -5.43 2.83
C PHE A 239 -9.19 -4.25 1.95
N SER A 240 -8.07 -3.59 2.27
CA SER A 240 -7.53 -2.50 1.46
C SER A 240 -7.08 -2.94 0.06
N LEU A 241 -6.69 -4.21 -0.13
CA LEU A 241 -6.39 -4.77 -1.46
C LEU A 241 -7.56 -4.69 -2.43
N LEU A 242 -8.80 -4.69 -1.92
CA LEU A 242 -10.00 -4.57 -2.75
C LEU A 242 -10.17 -3.15 -3.33
N TYR A 243 -9.52 -2.16 -2.72
CA TYR A 243 -9.59 -0.75 -3.12
C TYR A 243 -8.35 -0.30 -3.87
N VAL A 244 -7.18 -0.79 -3.46
CA VAL A 244 -5.89 -0.45 -4.06
C VAL A 244 -5.15 -1.75 -4.36
N PRO A 245 -5.39 -2.37 -5.52
CA PRO A 245 -4.70 -3.60 -5.90
C PRO A 245 -3.20 -3.33 -6.04
N TYR A 246 -2.41 -3.89 -5.14
CA TYR A 246 -0.95 -3.94 -5.27
C TYR A 246 -0.49 -5.32 -5.70
N SER A 247 0.64 -5.39 -6.41
CA SER A 247 1.14 -6.67 -6.90
C SER A 247 1.64 -7.56 -5.76
N ILE A 248 1.69 -8.86 -6.03
CA ILE A 248 2.28 -9.84 -5.12
C ILE A 248 3.77 -9.54 -4.86
N LEU A 249 4.49 -9.02 -5.87
CA LEU A 249 5.90 -8.66 -5.72
C LEU A 249 6.09 -7.51 -4.74
N PHE A 250 5.28 -6.45 -4.88
CA PHE A 250 5.30 -5.33 -3.96
C PHE A 250 4.94 -5.76 -2.54
N PHE A 251 3.90 -6.60 -2.39
CA PHE A 251 3.51 -7.16 -1.10
C PHE A 251 4.67 -7.90 -0.42
N VAL A 252 5.30 -8.85 -1.12
CA VAL A 252 6.43 -9.62 -0.58
C VAL A 252 7.55 -8.68 -0.18
N PHE A 253 7.85 -7.67 -0.98
CA PHE A 253 8.87 -6.66 -0.65
C PHE A 253 8.55 -5.90 0.65
N VAL A 254 7.38 -5.28 0.77
CA VAL A 254 7.05 -4.48 1.97
C VAL A 254 6.85 -5.34 3.22
N PHE A 255 6.29 -6.55 3.06
CA PHE A 255 6.10 -7.50 4.16
C PHE A 255 7.44 -7.98 4.71
N THR A 256 8.37 -8.39 3.83
CA THR A 256 9.68 -8.89 4.25
C THR A 256 10.52 -7.78 4.88
N LEU A 257 10.56 -6.59 4.26
CA LEU A 257 11.32 -5.46 4.78
C LEU A 257 10.75 -4.94 6.11
N GLY A 258 9.42 -4.77 6.19
CA GLY A 258 8.74 -4.41 7.44
C GLY A 258 8.99 -5.44 8.55
N GLY A 259 8.95 -6.73 8.21
CA GLY A 259 9.31 -7.81 9.12
C GLY A 259 10.75 -7.71 9.61
N MET A 260 11.72 -7.56 8.71
CA MET A 260 13.14 -7.39 9.09
C MET A 260 13.32 -6.23 10.07
N LEU A 261 12.72 -5.07 9.79
CA LEU A 261 12.75 -3.92 10.69
C LEU A 261 12.12 -4.23 12.05
N ALA A 262 10.96 -4.88 12.08
CA ALA A 262 10.31 -5.30 13.32
C ALA A 262 11.22 -6.20 14.15
N PHE A 263 11.89 -7.19 13.53
CA PHE A 263 12.83 -8.08 14.22
C PHE A 263 14.05 -7.35 14.76
N VAL A 264 14.61 -6.39 14.01
CA VAL A 264 15.76 -5.59 14.44
C VAL A 264 15.41 -4.68 15.61
N ILE A 265 14.29 -3.95 15.50
CA ILE A 265 13.85 -2.96 16.51
C ILE A 265 13.43 -3.65 17.81
N THR A 266 12.77 -4.80 17.72
CA THR A 266 12.29 -5.54 18.92
C THR A 266 13.34 -6.44 19.55
N ARG A 267 14.53 -6.54 18.96
CA ARG A 267 15.64 -7.32 19.51
C ARG A 267 15.97 -6.79 20.91
N PRO A 268 16.10 -7.62 21.95
CA PRO A 268 16.51 -7.15 23.27
C PRO A 268 18.00 -6.79 23.24
N TRP A 269 18.32 -5.51 23.48
CA TRP A 269 19.71 -5.06 23.66
C TRP A 269 20.12 -5.35 25.11
N GLY A 270 21.23 -6.08 25.32
CA GLY A 270 21.93 -6.06 26.62
C GLY A 270 21.65 -7.16 27.67
N LYS A 271 20.98 -8.29 27.39
CA LYS A 271 20.80 -9.39 28.38
C LYS A 271 21.47 -10.72 28.03
N ARG A 272 22.66 -10.68 27.41
CA ARG A 272 23.49 -11.89 27.20
C ARG A 272 24.88 -11.86 27.86
N ALA A 273 25.26 -10.78 28.53
CA ALA A 273 26.58 -10.65 29.17
C ALA A 273 26.64 -10.99 30.67
N ALA A 274 25.51 -11.30 31.32
CA ALA A 274 25.49 -11.48 32.79
C ALA A 274 25.63 -12.94 33.28
N ASN A 275 25.68 -13.94 32.40
CA ASN A 275 25.82 -15.36 32.78
C ASN A 275 27.09 -16.02 32.23
N GLN A 276 28.10 -15.24 31.88
CA GLN A 276 29.45 -15.74 31.58
C GLN A 276 30.46 -15.01 32.47
N SER A 277 30.42 -15.31 33.76
CA SER A 277 31.58 -15.19 34.65
C SER A 277 31.84 -16.59 35.21
N PRO A 278 33.11 -17.06 35.17
CA PRO A 278 33.49 -18.44 35.45
C PRO A 278 33.15 -18.92 36.86
#